data_AF-A0A8T5PPZ7-F1
#
_entry.id   AF-A0A8T5PPZ7-F1
#
_cell.length_a   1.000
_cell.length_b   1.000
_cell.length_c   1.000
_cell.angle_alpha   90.00
_cell.angle_beta   90.00
_cell.angle_gamma   90.00
#
_symmetry.space_group_name_H-M   'P 1'
#
loop_
_entity.id
_entity.type
_entity.pdbx_description
1 polymer ?
#
loop_
_entity_poly.entity_id
_entity_poly.type
_entity_poly.pdbx_seq_one_letter_code
_entity_poly.pdbx_strand_id
1 'polypeptide(L)' 'MKKEKPCPTGKFPTFPVILLVVGVLWLLTELNVIAINIPWWPVILIIIALGWIVNKYTEK' A
#
# COMPACT_ATOMS: atom_id res chain seq x y z
N MET A 1 0.82 -9.84 -37.47
CA MET A 1 1.60 -10.18 -36.25
C MET A 1 0.67 -10.05 -35.05
N LYS A 2 0.32 -11.16 -34.40
CA LYS A 2 -0.62 -11.20 -33.28
C LYS A 2 0.15 -10.74 -32.03
N LYS A 3 -0.22 -9.57 -31.47
CA LYS A 3 0.35 -9.09 -30.21
C LYS A 3 -0.23 -9.94 -29.08
N GLU A 4 0.48 -11.00 -28.70
CA GLU A 4 0.17 -11.75 -27.49
C GLU A 4 0.26 -10.79 -26.32
N LYS A 5 -0.89 -10.47 -25.71
CA LYS A 5 -0.95 -9.67 -24.49
C LYS A 5 -0.34 -10.54 -23.41
N PRO A 6 0.72 -10.10 -22.69
CA PRO A 6 1.28 -10.89 -21.62
C PRO A 6 0.16 -11.21 -20.64
N CYS A 7 0.03 -12.50 -20.31
CA CYS A 7 -0.91 -12.97 -19.31
C CYS A 7 -0.79 -12.06 -18.07
N PRO A 8 -1.90 -11.68 -17.42
CA PRO A 8 -1.81 -10.94 -16.18
C PRO A 8 -1.19 -11.89 -15.15
N THR A 9 0.15 -11.93 -15.08
CA THR A 9 0.90 -12.45 -13.95
C THR A 9 0.21 -11.84 -12.75
N GLY A 10 -0.42 -12.66 -11.91
CA GLY A 10 -1.29 -12.22 -10.83
C GLY A 10 -0.53 -11.26 -9.92
N LYS A 11 -0.57 -9.97 -10.27
CA LYS A 11 0.03 -8.91 -9.49
C LYS A 11 -0.82 -8.90 -8.24
N PHE A 12 -0.24 -9.43 -7.17
CA PHE A 12 -0.86 -9.39 -5.85
C PHE A 12 -1.37 -7.95 -5.66
N PRO A 13 -2.65 -7.76 -5.30
CA PRO A 13 -3.27 -6.43 -5.26
C PRO A 13 -2.76 -5.68 -4.03
N THR A 14 -1.44 -5.46 -3.96
CA THR A 14 -0.74 -4.95 -2.79
C THR A 14 -1.04 -3.47 -2.58
N PHE A 15 -1.23 -2.70 -3.64
CA PHE A 15 -1.65 -1.30 -3.53
C PHE A 15 -3.01 -1.15 -2.82
N PRO A 16 -4.09 -1.82 -3.25
CA PRO A 16 -5.35 -1.75 -2.53
C PRO A 16 -5.29 -2.42 -1.14
N VAL A 17 -4.42 -3.42 -0.92
CA VAL A 17 -4.20 -3.97 0.43
C VAL A 17 -3.54 -2.94 1.36
N ILE A 18 -2.51 -2.21 0.91
CA ILE A 18 -1.88 -1.13 1.68
C ILE A 18 -2.91 -0.02 1.95
N LEU A 19 -3.68 0.37 0.94
CA LEU A 19 -4.74 1.37 1.08
C LEU A 19 -5.78 0.93 2.13
N LEU A 20 -6.14 -0.36 2.14
CA LEU A 20 -7.06 -0.94 3.11
C LEU A 20 -6.47 -0.91 4.52
N VAL A 21 -5.21 -1.30 4.71
CA VAL A 21 -4.54 -1.26 6.02
C VAL A 21 -4.46 0.18 6.55
N VAL A 22 -4.06 1.14 5.71
CA VAL A 22 -3.98 2.56 6.08
C VAL A 22 -5.37 3.11 6.41
N GLY A 23 -6.39 2.79 5.61
CA GLY A 23 -7.77 3.23 5.83
C GLY A 23 -8.37 2.68 7.12
N VAL A 24 -8.13 1.40 7.44
CA VAL A 24 -8.59 0.78 8.69
C VAL A 24 -7.90 1.41 9.91
N LEU A 25 -6.58 1.62 9.85
CA LEU A 25 -5.85 2.30 10.93
C LEU A 25 -6.35 3.74 11.14
N TRP A 26 -6.64 4.47 10.07
CA TRP A 26 -7.22 5.80 10.14
C TRP A 26 -8.60 5.77 10.80
N LEU A 27 -9.48 4.88 10.34
CA LEU A 27 -10.85 4.77 10.87
C LEU A 27 -10.86 4.45 12.37
N LEU A 28 -9.99 3.54 12.82
CA LEU A 28 -9.85 3.19 14.24
C LEU A 28 -9.34 4.37 15.08
N THR A 29 -8.53 5.25 14.48
CA THR A 29 -8.03 6.48 15.11
C THR A 29 -9.16 7.53 15.23
N GLU A 30 -9.95 7.73 14.17
CA GLU A 30 -11.11 8.64 14.17
C GLU A 30 -12.21 8.21 15.15
N LEU A 31 -12.47 6.91 15.25
CA LEU A 31 -13.42 6.38 16.22
C LEU A 31 -12.95 6.53 17.68
N ASN A 32 -11.72 7.03 17.92
CA ASN A 32 -11.09 7.16 19.24
C ASN A 32 -11.09 5.84 20.03
N VAL A 33 -11.21 4.70 19.33
CA VAL A 33 -11.13 3.35 19.90
C VAL A 33 -9.68 3.05 20.28
N ILE A 34 -8.73 3.69 19.58
CA ILE A 34 -7.31 3.61 19.87
C ILE A 34 -6.78 5.06 19.89
N ALA A 35 -6.42 5.56 21.08
CA ALA A 35 -5.76 6.86 21.24
C ALA A 35 -4.31 6.76 20.79
N ILE A 36 -4.12 6.60 19.47
CA ILE A 36 -2.82 6.49 18.84
C ILE A 36 -2.23 7.91 18.77
N ASN A 37 -1.47 8.29 19.80
CA ASN A 37 -0.62 9.49 19.78
C ASN A 37 0.65 9.23 18.95
N ILE A 38 0.52 8.53 17.81
CA ILE A 38 1.65 8.19 16.95
C ILE A 38 1.92 9.34 16.00
N PRO A 39 3.17 9.82 15.93
CA PRO A 39 3.54 10.84 14.97
C PRO A 39 3.26 10.35 13.55
N TRP A 40 2.68 11.22 12.72
CA TRP A 40 2.32 10.90 11.33
C TRP A 40 3.53 10.63 10.43
N TRP A 41 4.69 11.16 10.82
CA TRP A 41 5.97 10.99 10.11
C TRP A 41 6.35 9.53 9.84
N PRO A 42 6.36 8.62 10.84
CA PRO A 42 6.61 7.20 10.60
C PRO A 42 5.65 6.56 9.61
N VAL A 43 4.37 6.92 9.64
CA VAL A 43 3.35 6.36 8.73
C VAL A 43 3.65 6.74 7.29
N ILE A 44 3.97 8.01 7.04
CA ILE A 44 4.32 8.52 5.71
C ILE A 44 5.58 7.83 5.17
N LEU A 45 6.62 7.65 6.02
CA LEU A 45 7.85 6.95 5.64
C LEU A 45 7.61 5.50 5.24
N ILE A 46 6.73 4.79 5.95
CA ILE A 46 6.34 3.42 5.62
C ILE A 46 5.66 3.37 4.25
N ILE A 47 4.74 4.30 3.97
CA ILE A 47 4.05 4.36 2.67
C ILE A 47 5.04 4.62 1.52
N ILE A 48 5.96 5.57 1.70
CA ILE A 48 6.99 5.89 0.69
C ILE A 48 7.91 4.69 0.46
N ALA A 49 8.39 4.05 1.53
CA ALA A 49 9.27 2.88 1.44
C ALA A 49 8.57 1.72 0.72
N LEU A 50 7.30 1.45 1.02
CA LEU A 50 6.51 0.44 0.33
C LEU A 50 6.33 0.78 -1.16
N GLY A 51 6.02 2.04 -1.48
CA GLY A 51 5.92 2.51 -2.86
C GLY A 51 7.22 2.30 -3.66
N TRP A 52 8.37 2.62 -3.06
CA TRP A 52 9.68 2.41 -3.67
C TRP A 52 10.06 0.94 -3.84
N ILE A 53 9.80 0.12 -2.83
CA ILE A 53 10.01 -1.33 -2.89
C ILE A 53 9.17 -1.88 -4.05
N VAL A 54 7.88 -1.59 -4.08
CA VAL A 54 6.98 -2.07 -5.14
C VAL A 54 7.40 -1.58 -6.52
N ASN A 55 7.79 -0.31 -6.68
CA ASN A 55 8.29 0.21 -7.96
C ASN A 55 9.50 -0.60 -8.45
N LYS A 56 10.47 -0.83 -7.55
CA LYS A 56 11.69 -1.60 -7.86
C LYS A 56 11.40 -3.07 -8.21
N TYR A 57 10.38 -3.67 -7.62
CA TYR A 57 9.98 -5.06 -7.92
C TYR A 57 9.03 -5.17 -9.13
N THR A 58 8.34 -4.09 -9.52
CA THR A 58 7.50 -4.03 -10.74
C THR A 58 8.31 -3.75 -12.01
N GLU A 59 9.44 -3.05 -11.90
CA GLU A 59 10.33 -2.75 -13.03
C GLU A 59 11.23 -3.92 -13.44
N LYS A 60 11.15 -5.07 -12.76
CA LYS A 60 11.80 -6.34 -13.16
C LYS A 60 10.81 -7.29 -13.80
#